data_AF-A0A5C6S0S4-F1
#
_entry.id   AF-A0A5C6S0S4-F1
#
_cell.length_a   1.000
_cell.length_b   1.000
_cell.length_c   1.000
_cell.angle_alpha   90.00
_cell.angle_beta   90.00
_cell.angle_gamma   90.00
#
_symmetry.space_group_name_H-M   'P 1'
#
loop_
_entity.id
_entity.type
_entity.pdbx_description
1 polymer ?
#
loop_
_entity_poly.entity_id
_entity_poly.type
_entity_poly.pdbx_seq_one_letter_code
_entity_poly.pdbx_strand_id
1 'polypeptide(L)' 'MRRLAANSGAPSRHNWEGLLAFLIQRVHVEGVPATQGEWIAVAQDWFAQNSEGGEIPDESTIRRRLGPIWKSLQAAA' A
#
# COMPACT_ATOMS: atom_id res chain seq x y z
N MET A 1 15.71 23.88 13.95
CA MET A 1 14.75 23.21 13.03
C MET A 1 15.37 21.89 12.58
N ARG A 2 14.77 20.76 12.92
CA ARG A 2 15.30 19.43 12.60
C ARG A 2 14.93 19.14 11.14
N ARG A 3 15.93 19.15 10.25
CA ARG A 3 15.75 18.81 8.83
C ARG A 3 15.41 17.31 8.79
N LEU A 4 14.14 16.98 8.55
CA LEU A 4 13.75 15.62 8.15
C LEU A 4 14.56 15.32 6.90
N ALA A 5 15.49 14.38 7.00
CA ALA A 5 16.22 13.89 5.84
C ALA A 5 15.17 13.37 4.86
N ALA A 6 14.93 14.11 3.78
CA ALA A 6 14.28 13.55 2.61
C ALA A 6 15.20 12.41 2.18
N ASN A 7 14.75 11.17 2.37
CA ASN A 7 15.37 10.02 1.74
C ASN A 7 15.15 10.19 0.24
N SER A 8 15.99 11.00 -0.40
CA SER A 8 16.15 11.04 -1.86
C SER A 8 16.88 9.78 -2.30
N GLY A 9 16.30 8.63 -2.01
CA GLY A 9 16.70 7.34 -2.56
C GLY A 9 16.15 7.21 -3.97
N ALA A 10 16.80 6.40 -4.80
CA ALA A 10 16.31 6.02 -6.12
C ALA A 10 14.80 5.74 -6.10
N PRO A 11 14.07 6.06 -7.19
CA PRO A 11 12.64 5.78 -7.28
C PRO A 11 12.40 4.34 -6.87
N SER A 12 11.44 4.12 -5.96
CA SER A 12 11.12 2.78 -5.48
C SER A 12 10.78 1.91 -6.69
N ARG A 13 11.37 0.71 -6.77
CA ARG A 13 11.14 -0.27 -7.84
C ARG A 13 9.65 -0.51 -8.15
N HIS A 14 8.79 -0.31 -7.15
CA HIS A 14 7.34 -0.45 -7.30
C HIS A 14 6.63 0.88 -7.01
N ASN A 15 5.54 1.14 -7.72
CA ASN A 15 4.73 2.34 -7.57
C ASN A 15 3.85 2.30 -6.30
N TRP A 16 4.50 2.40 -5.13
CA TRP A 16 3.82 2.40 -3.84
C TRP A 16 2.93 3.62 -3.63
N GLU A 17 3.28 4.77 -4.21
CA GLU A 17 2.47 5.98 -4.10
C GLU A 17 1.14 5.81 -4.85
N GLY A 18 1.18 5.26 -6.07
CA GLY A 18 -0.02 4.90 -6.83
C GLY A 18 -0.90 3.90 -6.08
N LEU A 19 -0.30 2.87 -5.47
CA LEU A 19 -1.04 1.93 -4.64
C LEU A 19 -1.75 2.65 -3.48
N LEU A 20 -1.02 3.49 -2.73
CA LEU A 20 -1.60 4.18 -1.57
C LEU A 20 -2.74 5.11 -1.98
N ALA A 21 -2.60 5.84 -3.09
CA ALA A 21 -3.67 6.68 -3.64
C ALA A 21 -4.93 5.86 -3.98
N PHE A 22 -4.75 4.72 -4.66
CA PHE A 22 -5.83 3.79 -4.97
C PHE A 22 -6.52 3.27 -3.70
N LEU A 23 -5.74 2.81 -2.72
CA LEU A 23 -6.27 2.24 -1.48
C LEU A 23 -7.05 3.29 -0.65
N ILE A 24 -6.60 4.54 -0.62
CA ILE A 24 -7.31 5.64 0.05
C ILE A 24 -8.66 5.88 -0.63
N GLN A 25 -8.68 6.01 -1.96
CA GLN A 25 -9.92 6.19 -2.71
C GLN A 25 -10.88 5.02 -2.49
N ARG A 26 -10.38 3.79 -2.55
CA ARG A 26 -11.17 2.58 -2.33
C ARG A 26 -11.79 2.58 -0.94
N VAL A 27 -11.01 2.83 0.11
CA VAL A 27 -11.53 2.87 1.49
C VAL A 27 -12.57 3.98 1.66
N HIS A 28 -12.39 5.13 0.99
CA HIS A 28 -13.36 6.22 1.04
C HIS A 28 -14.70 5.84 0.38
N VAL A 29 -14.67 5.08 -0.72
CA VAL A 29 -15.87 4.73 -1.50
C VAL A 29 -16.55 3.45 -1.00
N GLU A 30 -15.77 2.41 -0.72
CA GLU A 30 -16.25 1.06 -0.40
C GLU A 30 -16.14 0.72 1.09
N GLY A 31 -15.44 1.54 1.87
CA GLY A 31 -15.09 1.24 3.25
C GLY A 31 -13.83 0.36 3.39
N VAL A 32 -13.45 0.15 4.65
CA VAL A 32 -12.31 -0.70 5.02
C VAL A 32 -12.68 -2.16 4.75
N PRO A 33 -11.80 -2.97 4.12
CA PRO A 33 -12.02 -4.41 3.96
C PRO A 33 -12.28 -5.11 5.30
N ALA A 34 -12.90 -6.29 5.27
CA ALA A 34 -13.23 -7.01 6.50
C ALA A 34 -11.99 -7.63 7.15
N THR A 35 -10.98 -7.99 6.34
CA THR A 35 -9.78 -8.67 6.83
C THR A 35 -8.48 -8.07 6.28
N GLN A 36 -7.38 -8.30 7.01
CA GLN A 36 -6.05 -7.94 6.53
C GLN A 36 -5.67 -8.70 5.25
N GLY A 37 -6.19 -9.93 5.09
CA GLY A 37 -5.97 -10.74 3.89
C GLY A 37 -6.58 -10.07 2.66
N GLU A 38 -7.83 -9.61 2.75
CA GLU A 38 -8.49 -8.85 1.68
C GLU A 38 -7.74 -7.55 1.36
N TRP A 39 -7.28 -6.83 2.38
CA TRP A 39 -6.48 -5.62 2.20
C TRP A 39 -5.17 -5.88 1.43
N ILE A 40 -4.50 -7.00 1.71
CA ILE A 40 -3.28 -7.40 1.00
C ILE A 40 -3.62 -7.86 -0.43
N ALA A 41 -4.70 -8.62 -0.61
CA ALA A 41 -5.14 -9.11 -1.92
C ALA A 41 -5.46 -7.95 -2.88
N VAL A 42 -6.20 -6.94 -2.40
CA VAL A 42 -6.49 -5.71 -3.16
C VAL A 42 -5.20 -5.03 -3.64
N ALA A 43 -4.15 -5.00 -2.82
CA ALA A 43 -2.87 -4.42 -3.20
C ALA A 43 -2.12 -5.28 -4.23
N GLN A 44 -2.17 -6.60 -4.11
CA GLN A 44 -1.59 -7.52 -5.09
C GLN A 44 -2.28 -7.39 -6.45
N ASP A 45 -3.61 -7.35 -6.46
CA ASP A 45 -4.41 -7.17 -7.68
C ASP A 45 -4.10 -5.84 -8.36
N TRP A 46 -3.94 -4.77 -7.57
CA TRP A 46 -3.56 -3.48 -8.12
C TRP A 46 -2.17 -3.51 -8.76
N PHE A 47 -1.16 -4.11 -8.10
CA PHE A 47 0.18 -4.25 -8.69
C PHE A 47 0.17 -5.12 -9.94
N ALA A 48 -0.61 -6.21 -9.95
CA ALA A 48 -0.73 -7.07 -11.13
C ALA A 48 -1.25 -6.30 -12.37
N GLN A 49 -2.07 -5.27 -12.15
CA GLN A 49 -2.65 -4.44 -13.22
C GLN A 49 -1.81 -3.21 -13.57
N ASN A 50 -0.99 -2.69 -12.63
CA ASN A 50 -0.34 -1.37 -12.76
C ASN A 50 1.20 -1.42 -12.74
N SER A 51 1.83 -2.58 -12.51
CA SER A 51 3.29 -2.71 -12.56
C SER A 51 3.80 -2.82 -14.00
N GLU A 52 4.61 -1.84 -14.43
CA GLU A 52 5.38 -1.93 -15.66
C GLU A 52 6.39 -3.09 -15.57
N GLY A 53 6.41 -3.97 -16.58
CA GLY A 53 7.31 -5.12 -16.61
C GLY A 53 6.92 -6.31 -15.73
N GLY A 54 5.73 -6.29 -15.10
CA GLY A 54 5.22 -7.42 -14.32
C GLY A 54 5.92 -7.63 -12.97
N GLU A 55 6.73 -6.67 -12.52
CA GLU A 55 7.42 -6.77 -11.24
C GLU A 55 6.47 -6.41 -10.09
N ILE A 56 5.91 -7.46 -9.49
CA ILE A 56 5.03 -7.39 -8.34
C ILE A 56 5.86 -7.65 -7.08
N PRO A 57 5.79 -6.80 -6.04
CA PRO A 57 6.44 -7.10 -4.78
C PRO A 57 5.85 -8.37 -4.15
N ASP A 58 6.68 -9.13 -3.44
CA ASP A 58 6.21 -10.30 -2.73
C ASP A 58 5.23 -9.94 -1.60
N GLU A 59 4.36 -10.89 -1.24
CA GLU A 59 3.34 -10.66 -0.22
C GLU A 59 3.95 -10.22 1.12
N SER A 60 5.13 -10.73 1.48
CA SER A 60 5.80 -10.34 2.73
C SER A 60 6.19 -8.86 2.73
N THR A 61 6.62 -8.32 1.60
CA THR A 61 6.94 -6.89 1.44
C THR A 61 5.67 -6.05 1.47
N ILE A 62 4.61 -6.46 0.78
CA ILE A 62 3.30 -5.79 0.83
C ILE A 62 2.78 -5.75 2.26
N ARG A 63 2.74 -6.91 2.94
CA ARG A 63 2.27 -7.04 4.32
C ARG A 63 3.09 -6.19 5.29
N ARG A 64 4.42 -6.18 5.16
CA ARG A 64 5.30 -5.35 6.01
C ARG A 64 4.99 -3.87 5.87
N ARG A 65 4.68 -3.41 4.65
CA ARG A 65 4.42 -1.99 4.37
C ARG A 65 2.99 -1.57 4.73
N LEU A 66 2.02 -2.43 4.46
CA LEU A 66 0.60 -2.14 4.65
C LEU A 66 0.07 -2.51 6.05
N GLY A 67 0.77 -3.37 6.79
CA GLY A 67 0.36 -3.81 8.13
C GLY A 67 0.16 -2.68 9.14
N PRO A 68 1.05 -1.67 9.23
CA PRO A 68 0.84 -0.53 10.11
C PRO A 68 -0.40 0.31 9.75
N ILE A 69 -0.70 0.45 8.45
CA ILE A 69 -1.88 1.16 7.95
C ILE A 69 -3.14 0.39 8.34
N TRP A 70 -3.16 -0.93 8.09
CA TRP A 70 -4.26 -1.80 8.49
C TRP A 70 -4.58 -1.70 9.99
N LYS A 71 -3.56 -1.77 10.85
CA LYS A 71 -3.75 -1.60 12.31
C LYS A 71 -4.35 -0.24 12.67
N SER A 72 -3.98 0.81 11.94
CA SER A 72 -4.50 2.16 12.18
C SER A 72 -5.97 2.29 11.74
N LEU A 73 -6.34 1.66 10.61
CA LEU A 73 -7.73 1.62 10.15
C LEU A 73 -8.63 0.87 11.14
N GLN A 74 -8.18 -0.28 11.65
CA GLN A 74 -8.94 -1.07 12.63
C GLN A 74 -9.06 -0.39 14.00
N ALA A 75 -8.14 0.50 14.36
CA ALA A 75 -8.24 1.27 15.60
C ALA A 75 -9.21 2.47 15.48
N ALA A 76 -9.54 2.88 14.25
CA ALA A 76 -10.43 4.01 13.97
C ALA A 76 -11.89 3.59 13.70
N ALA A 77 -12.13 2.30 13.49
CA ALA A 77 -13.45 1.68 13.34
C ALA A 77 -14.07 1.36 14.71
#